data_AF-A0A2E4YP39-F1
#
_entry.id   AF-A0A2E4YP39-F1
#
_cell.length_a   1.000
_cell.length_b   1.000
_cell.length_c   1.000
_cell.angle_alpha   90.00
_cell.angle_beta   90.00
_cell.angle_gamma   90.00
#
_symmetry.space_group_name_H-M   'P 1'
#
loop_
_entity.id
_entity.type
_entity.pdbx_description
1 polymer ?
#
loop_
_entity_poly.entity_id
_entity_poly.type
_entity_poly.pdbx_seq_one_letter_code
_entity_poly.pdbx_strand_id
1 'polypeptide(L)'
;MKKILFSLTVALGLFGSVNAQFPDGTFCPDFTGTDINGNTHNLYTYLDAGYTVIVDISATWCGPCWSYHQAGTLEDIWLNHGPAGGTGVSASTTDDVIVLWVEGDGSTGLAELNGSGNTQGDWVTGTDFPIIDDASIAQTLNIAYYPTLYTIYPDRYLEESGQSNTTYANISANIGNHTGSTGVDAGLFSYTGETVACGNLDVQVLVQNKGSQALNAGDITVNVSSGGSNIGSATNSTALAQWETETVTVPVSLSSAATITVEAVATGDVNNGNNSLSQAIGFATPGAGDLTFTLTLDQYPGETSWEFANSAGTVLASGSGYSTNYQVITETLPVASDDCYSVTIMDSYGDGLGGAQWGGTDGSWSIVDASGTTIASGSGDFGAENVDKMDMTASSGPSSINENGINELSIFPNPFSYNATISFNVEGLERTTIEVINTIGQNVQSFDLGVVSGNQMVQLDATELPAGFYLINIKSGNNTVTSRVTVNK
;
A
#
# COMPACT_ATOMS: atom_id res chain seq x y z
N MET A 1 43.88 29.30 -2.88
CA MET A 1 43.37 27.94 -2.58
C MET A 1 41.91 28.08 -2.19
N LYS A 2 40.99 27.79 -3.13
CA LYS A 2 39.53 27.84 -2.89
C LYS A 2 39.15 26.59 -2.08
N LYS A 3 38.56 26.77 -0.90
CA LYS A 3 37.97 25.68 -0.13
C LYS A 3 36.60 25.39 -0.72
N ILE A 4 36.45 24.21 -1.30
CA ILE A 4 35.17 23.68 -1.80
C ILE A 4 34.45 23.14 -0.56
N LEU A 5 33.33 23.76 -0.18
CA LEU A 5 32.38 23.20 0.77
C LEU A 5 31.62 22.09 0.04
N PHE A 6 31.80 20.84 0.46
CA PHE A 6 30.85 19.77 0.16
C PHE A 6 29.65 19.98 1.10
N SER A 7 28.54 20.47 0.55
CA SER A 7 27.25 20.44 1.23
C SER A 7 26.67 19.04 1.00
N LEU A 8 26.69 18.20 2.04
CA LEU A 8 26.03 16.91 2.04
C LEU A 8 24.54 17.18 2.29
N THR A 9 23.76 17.28 1.22
CA THR A 9 22.30 17.38 1.33
C THR A 9 21.77 15.98 1.63
N VAL A 10 21.55 15.69 2.91
CA VAL A 10 20.77 14.52 3.33
C VAL A 10 19.31 14.80 2.92
N ALA A 11 18.84 14.10 1.90
CA ALA A 11 17.43 14.08 1.56
C ALA A 11 16.71 13.24 2.62
N LEU A 12 16.21 13.91 3.67
CA LEU A 12 15.25 13.33 4.60
C LEU A 12 13.97 13.06 3.82
N GLY A 13 13.74 11.80 3.46
CA GLY A 13 12.44 11.32 3.00
C GLY A 13 11.53 11.22 4.21
N LEU A 14 10.81 12.29 4.53
CA LEU A 14 9.68 12.24 5.46
C LEU A 14 8.51 11.61 4.70
N PHE A 15 8.30 10.31 4.92
CA PHE A 15 7.07 9.62 4.55
C PHE A 15 6.33 9.32 5.85
N GLY A 16 5.48 10.24 6.28
CA GLY A 16 4.48 10.00 7.33
C GLY A 16 3.14 9.74 6.67
N SER A 17 2.49 8.65 7.07
CA SER A 17 1.14 8.31 6.62
C SER A 17 0.16 8.94 7.61
N VAL A 18 -0.24 10.20 7.35
CA VAL A 18 -1.41 10.80 8.02
C VAL A 18 -2.58 9.80 7.89
N ASN A 19 -3.38 9.63 8.95
CA ASN A 19 -4.73 9.05 8.82
C ASN A 19 -5.59 10.06 8.04
N ALA A 20 -5.24 10.22 6.77
CA ALA A 20 -5.97 11.02 5.84
C ALA A 20 -7.25 10.25 5.52
N GLN A 21 -8.33 10.99 5.38
CA GLN A 21 -9.38 10.65 4.42
C GLN A 21 -8.74 10.05 3.16
N PHE A 22 -9.41 9.14 2.47
CA PHE A 22 -8.80 8.55 1.27
C PHE A 22 -8.28 9.64 0.34
N PRO A 23 -6.97 9.67 0.04
CA PRO A 23 -6.41 10.66 -0.85
C PRO A 23 -6.90 10.39 -2.27
N ASP A 24 -6.95 11.44 -3.07
CA ASP A 24 -7.31 11.34 -4.48
C ASP A 24 -6.42 10.29 -5.19
N GLY A 25 -7.07 9.44 -5.98
CA GLY A 25 -6.43 8.35 -6.70
C GLY A 25 -6.24 7.07 -5.92
N THR A 26 -6.90 6.94 -4.78
CA THR A 26 -6.94 5.67 -4.04
C THR A 26 -7.99 4.73 -4.63
N PHE A 27 -7.76 3.43 -4.46
CA PHE A 27 -8.72 2.39 -4.78
C PHE A 27 -9.87 2.41 -3.75
N CYS A 28 -11.10 2.59 -4.21
CA CYS A 28 -12.27 2.63 -3.33
C CYS A 28 -12.68 1.23 -2.87
N PRO A 29 -12.78 0.95 -1.55
CA PRO A 29 -13.35 -0.30 -1.07
C PRO A 29 -14.85 -0.39 -1.39
N ASP A 30 -15.36 -1.60 -1.60
CA ASP A 30 -16.80 -1.82 -1.80
C ASP A 30 -17.58 -1.59 -0.51
N PHE A 31 -18.85 -1.18 -0.65
CA PHE A 31 -19.80 -1.11 0.45
C PHE A 31 -21.21 -1.44 -0.05
N THR A 32 -22.06 -1.84 0.89
CA THR A 32 -23.49 -2.07 0.63
C THR A 32 -24.31 -1.39 1.71
N GLY A 33 -25.26 -0.54 1.32
CA GLY A 33 -26.20 0.14 2.21
C GLY A 33 -27.65 -0.14 1.82
N THR A 34 -28.59 0.13 2.72
CA THR A 34 -30.03 0.09 2.44
C THR A 34 -30.62 1.48 2.63
N ASP A 35 -31.34 1.98 1.63
CA ASP A 35 -31.96 3.30 1.71
C ASP A 35 -33.16 3.32 2.67
N ILE A 36 -33.63 4.51 3.02
CA ILE A 36 -34.82 4.72 3.88
C ILE A 36 -36.12 4.17 3.29
N ASN A 37 -36.13 3.77 2.01
CA ASN A 37 -37.25 3.14 1.32
C ASN A 37 -37.16 1.60 1.30
N GLY A 38 -36.06 1.03 1.83
CA GLY A 38 -35.80 -0.41 1.90
C GLY A 38 -35.11 -1.01 0.66
N ASN A 39 -34.61 -0.20 -0.26
CA ASN A 39 -33.83 -0.66 -1.42
C ASN A 39 -32.35 -0.83 -1.04
N THR A 40 -31.73 -1.91 -1.51
CA THR A 40 -30.30 -2.16 -1.30
C THR A 40 -29.46 -1.56 -2.42
N HIS A 41 -28.37 -0.91 -2.05
CA HIS A 41 -27.42 -0.22 -2.93
C HIS A 41 -26.03 -0.79 -2.68
N ASN A 42 -25.43 -1.41 -3.70
CA ASN A 42 -24.04 -1.88 -3.66
C ASN A 42 -23.21 -1.01 -4.61
N LEU A 43 -22.12 -0.44 -4.11
CA LEU A 43 -21.26 0.46 -4.88
C LEU A 43 -20.76 -0.24 -6.14
N TYR A 44 -20.20 -1.44 -6.00
CA TYR A 44 -19.56 -2.10 -7.13
C TYR A 44 -20.53 -2.47 -8.24
N THR A 45 -21.78 -2.80 -7.91
CA THR A 45 -22.85 -3.05 -8.88
C THR A 45 -23.10 -1.84 -9.80
N TYR A 46 -23.04 -0.62 -9.28
CA TYR A 46 -23.23 0.59 -10.08
C TYR A 46 -22.04 0.87 -10.99
N LEU A 47 -20.84 0.78 -10.42
CA LEU A 47 -19.58 0.98 -11.13
C LEU A 47 -19.40 -0.05 -12.26
N ASP A 48 -19.77 -1.31 -12.03
CA ASP A 48 -19.71 -2.39 -13.03
C ASP A 48 -20.73 -2.19 -14.15
N ALA A 49 -21.84 -1.51 -13.86
CA ALA A 49 -22.81 -1.07 -14.86
C ALA A 49 -22.34 0.17 -15.64
N GLY A 50 -21.19 0.76 -15.29
CA GLY A 50 -20.57 1.89 -15.96
C GLY A 50 -20.95 3.25 -15.40
N TYR A 51 -21.68 3.31 -14.27
CA TYR A 51 -22.00 4.58 -13.61
C TYR A 51 -20.80 5.12 -12.84
N THR A 52 -20.64 6.44 -12.84
CA THR A 52 -19.88 7.14 -11.79
C THR A 52 -20.78 7.34 -10.57
N VAL A 53 -20.26 7.10 -9.37
CA VAL A 53 -21.04 7.20 -8.13
C VAL A 53 -20.53 8.39 -7.31
N ILE A 54 -21.42 9.32 -6.99
CA ILE A 54 -21.17 10.38 -6.01
C ILE A 54 -21.73 9.90 -4.67
N VAL A 55 -20.89 9.88 -3.64
CA VAL A 55 -21.29 9.59 -2.26
C VAL A 55 -21.12 10.87 -1.45
N ASP A 56 -22.22 11.45 -0.99
CA ASP A 56 -22.24 12.52 -0.01
C ASP A 56 -22.41 11.91 1.38
N ILE A 57 -21.33 11.96 2.17
CA ILE A 57 -21.37 11.55 3.57
C ILE A 57 -21.54 12.82 4.42
N SER A 58 -22.70 12.92 5.05
CA SER A 58 -23.17 14.10 5.77
C SER A 58 -23.70 13.71 7.16
N ALA A 59 -23.95 14.70 8.00
CA ALA A 59 -24.64 14.50 9.28
C ALA A 59 -25.85 15.45 9.38
N THR A 60 -26.99 14.98 9.90
CA THR A 60 -28.23 15.77 9.95
C THR A 60 -28.09 17.11 10.67
N TRP A 61 -27.19 17.20 11.66
CA TRP A 61 -26.94 18.40 12.45
C TRP A 61 -25.86 19.32 11.84
N CYS A 62 -25.18 18.90 10.78
CA CYS A 62 -24.07 19.63 10.18
C CYS A 62 -24.56 20.82 9.33
N GLY A 63 -24.24 22.04 9.79
CA GLY A 63 -24.64 23.28 9.12
C GLY A 63 -24.11 23.45 7.68
N PRO A 64 -22.81 23.19 7.41
CA PRO A 64 -22.27 23.18 6.05
C PRO A 64 -22.95 22.14 5.15
N CYS A 65 -23.18 20.93 5.66
CA CYS A 65 -23.90 19.86 4.96
C CYS A 65 -25.30 20.32 4.53
N TRP A 66 -26.04 20.94 5.45
CA TRP A 66 -27.37 21.46 5.15
C TRP A 66 -27.36 22.60 4.13
N SER A 67 -26.34 23.45 4.19
CA SER A 67 -26.16 24.54 3.23
C SER A 67 -25.91 24.00 1.82
N TYR A 68 -25.14 22.90 1.70
CA TYR A 68 -24.88 22.24 0.42
C TYR A 68 -26.13 21.50 -0.10
N HIS A 69 -26.83 20.76 0.76
CA HIS A 69 -28.11 20.12 0.43
C HIS A 69 -29.14 21.14 -0.12
N GLN A 70 -29.33 22.27 0.56
CA GLN A 70 -30.25 23.31 0.09
C GLN A 70 -29.77 24.06 -1.16
N ALA A 71 -28.52 23.89 -1.58
CA ALA A 71 -28.04 24.47 -2.83
C ALA A 71 -28.58 23.72 -4.06
N GLY A 72 -29.12 22.51 -3.91
CA GLY A 72 -29.74 21.75 -5.00
C GLY A 72 -28.75 21.11 -5.98
N THR A 73 -27.45 21.08 -5.65
CA THR A 73 -26.41 20.65 -6.60
C THR A 73 -26.52 19.16 -6.92
N LEU A 74 -26.79 18.32 -5.92
CA LEU A 74 -26.96 16.88 -6.13
C LEU A 74 -28.30 16.56 -6.79
N GLU A 75 -29.34 17.34 -6.50
CA GLU A 75 -30.65 17.25 -7.14
C GLU A 75 -30.54 17.58 -8.63
N ASP A 76 -29.81 18.65 -8.99
CA ASP A 76 -29.53 19.00 -10.38
C ASP A 76 -28.71 17.91 -11.09
N ILE A 77 -27.75 17.29 -10.39
CA ILE A 77 -26.98 16.18 -10.95
C ILE A 77 -27.89 14.97 -11.18
N TRP A 78 -28.65 14.57 -10.19
CA TRP A 78 -29.58 13.44 -10.29
C TRP A 78 -30.62 13.64 -11.40
N LEU A 79 -31.23 14.83 -11.47
CA LEU A 79 -32.19 15.19 -12.51
C LEU A 79 -31.62 15.03 -13.91
N ASN A 80 -30.37 15.44 -14.14
CA ASN A 80 -29.78 15.50 -15.49
C ASN A 80 -28.88 14.33 -15.86
N HIS A 81 -28.42 13.55 -14.87
CA HIS A 81 -27.37 12.53 -15.05
C HIS A 81 -27.71 11.20 -14.36
N GLY A 82 -28.77 11.17 -13.55
CA GLY A 82 -29.29 9.98 -12.89
C GLY A 82 -29.80 8.91 -13.86
N PRO A 83 -30.16 7.71 -13.35
CA PRO A 83 -30.56 6.59 -14.18
C PRO A 83 -31.80 6.84 -15.03
N ALA A 84 -31.76 6.46 -16.30
CA ALA A 84 -32.88 6.66 -17.22
C ALA A 84 -34.17 5.98 -16.71
N GLY A 85 -35.23 6.76 -16.51
CA GLY A 85 -36.50 6.28 -15.97
C GLY A 85 -36.57 6.22 -14.44
N GLY A 86 -35.53 6.66 -13.73
CA GLY A 86 -35.52 6.84 -12.28
C GLY A 86 -36.46 7.97 -11.81
N THR A 87 -36.86 7.92 -10.53
CA THR A 87 -37.65 8.97 -9.89
C THR A 87 -36.91 10.30 -9.95
N GLY A 88 -37.58 11.39 -10.33
CA GLY A 88 -36.94 12.71 -10.41
C GLY A 88 -35.96 12.91 -11.57
N VAL A 89 -35.71 11.88 -12.40
CA VAL A 89 -34.74 11.95 -13.50
C VAL A 89 -35.39 12.42 -14.80
N SER A 90 -34.72 13.33 -15.50
CA SER A 90 -35.14 13.86 -16.79
C SER A 90 -35.12 12.78 -17.88
N ALA A 91 -36.08 12.83 -18.81
CA ALA A 91 -36.07 11.98 -20.01
C ALA A 91 -34.89 12.26 -20.95
N SER A 92 -34.16 13.37 -20.75
CA SER A 92 -32.93 13.71 -21.48
C SER A 92 -31.66 13.47 -20.67
N THR A 93 -31.72 12.64 -19.62
CA THR A 93 -30.56 12.32 -18.79
C THR A 93 -29.42 11.72 -19.60
N THR A 94 -28.17 11.92 -19.14
CA THR A 94 -27.00 11.22 -19.67
C THR A 94 -26.90 9.77 -19.20
N ASP A 95 -27.61 9.39 -18.13
CA ASP A 95 -27.66 8.02 -17.58
C ASP A 95 -26.26 7.47 -17.24
N ASP A 96 -25.45 8.29 -16.56
CA ASP A 96 -24.04 8.01 -16.27
C ASP A 96 -23.61 8.30 -14.83
N VAL A 97 -24.50 8.85 -13.98
CA VAL A 97 -24.22 9.12 -12.56
C VAL A 97 -25.25 8.50 -11.63
N ILE A 98 -24.76 7.97 -10.50
CA ILE A 98 -25.56 7.64 -9.31
C ILE A 98 -25.19 8.62 -8.20
N VAL A 99 -26.19 9.12 -7.49
CA VAL A 99 -25.97 9.89 -6.25
C VAL A 99 -26.45 9.04 -5.08
N LEU A 100 -25.61 8.89 -4.06
CA LEU A 100 -25.95 8.29 -2.78
C LEU A 100 -25.70 9.32 -1.69
N TRP A 101 -26.72 9.64 -0.91
CA TRP A 101 -26.56 10.43 0.30
C TRP A 101 -26.53 9.51 1.50
N VAL A 102 -25.56 9.69 2.40
CA VAL A 102 -25.30 8.81 3.54
C VAL A 102 -25.29 9.65 4.81
N GLU A 103 -26.17 9.31 5.75
CA GLU A 103 -26.06 9.77 7.14
C GLU A 103 -24.89 9.04 7.79
N GLY A 104 -23.77 9.74 7.95
CA GLY A 104 -22.53 9.20 8.48
C GLY A 104 -22.45 9.21 10.00
N ASP A 105 -23.33 9.93 10.70
CA ASP A 105 -23.35 9.99 12.16
C ASP A 105 -24.34 8.98 12.75
N GLY A 106 -23.80 7.95 13.41
CA GLY A 106 -24.59 6.90 14.06
C GLY A 106 -25.38 7.33 15.30
N SER A 107 -25.31 8.61 15.69
CA SER A 107 -26.12 9.19 16.77
C SER A 107 -27.44 9.80 16.30
N THR A 108 -27.61 9.96 14.99
CA THR A 108 -28.84 10.46 14.34
C THR A 108 -29.42 9.40 13.41
N GLY A 109 -30.67 9.55 12.98
CA GLY A 109 -31.26 8.61 12.03
C GLY A 109 -32.56 9.10 11.41
N LEU A 110 -33.46 8.17 11.07
CA LEU A 110 -34.69 8.48 10.32
C LEU A 110 -35.54 9.65 10.89
N ALA A 111 -35.63 9.84 12.21
CA ALA A 111 -36.41 10.95 12.77
C ALA A 111 -35.77 12.32 12.45
N GLU A 112 -34.45 12.42 12.60
CA GLU A 112 -33.64 13.59 12.27
C GLU A 112 -33.61 13.87 10.77
N LEU A 113 -33.56 12.82 9.95
CA LEU A 113 -33.70 12.93 8.49
C LEU A 113 -35.04 13.57 8.11
N ASN A 114 -36.13 13.20 8.80
CA ASN A 114 -37.45 13.78 8.61
C ASN A 114 -37.66 15.13 9.34
N GLY A 115 -36.60 15.80 9.80
CA GLY A 115 -36.69 17.14 10.38
C GLY A 115 -37.07 17.20 11.86
N SER A 116 -36.97 16.11 12.60
CA SER A 116 -37.26 16.07 14.04
C SER A 116 -36.04 15.66 14.86
N GLY A 117 -35.69 16.45 15.88
CA GLY A 117 -34.56 16.12 16.77
C GLY A 117 -33.32 16.96 16.48
N ASN A 118 -32.15 16.35 16.58
CA ASN A 118 -30.87 17.02 16.31
C ASN A 118 -30.61 17.10 14.80
N THR A 119 -31.27 18.04 14.13
CA THR A 119 -31.19 18.19 12.68
C THR A 119 -31.32 19.66 12.26
N GLN A 120 -30.71 20.00 11.13
CA GLN A 120 -30.85 21.32 10.50
C GLN A 120 -32.21 21.49 9.81
N GLY A 121 -32.84 20.39 9.37
CA GLY A 121 -34.10 20.43 8.62
C GLY A 121 -34.59 19.07 8.17
N ASP A 122 -35.57 19.07 7.26
CA ASP A 122 -36.08 17.87 6.60
C ASP A 122 -35.21 17.59 5.37
N TRP A 123 -34.44 16.50 5.43
CA TRP A 123 -33.51 16.06 4.39
C TRP A 123 -34.16 15.13 3.37
N VAL A 124 -35.41 14.69 3.62
CA VAL A 124 -36.09 13.68 2.81
C VAL A 124 -37.01 14.32 1.79
N THR A 125 -37.77 15.35 2.19
CA THR A 125 -38.72 15.99 1.29
C THR A 125 -38.02 16.74 0.17
N GLY A 126 -38.20 16.28 -1.07
CA GLY A 126 -37.63 16.92 -2.26
C GLY A 126 -36.35 16.26 -2.77
N THR A 127 -35.88 15.22 -2.09
CA THR A 127 -34.73 14.41 -2.53
C THR A 127 -35.23 13.15 -3.24
N ASP A 128 -34.86 13.02 -4.51
CA ASP A 128 -35.29 11.90 -5.37
C ASP A 128 -34.22 10.79 -5.51
N PHE A 129 -32.98 11.05 -5.07
CA PHE A 129 -31.91 10.05 -5.01
C PHE A 129 -31.92 9.28 -3.68
N PRO A 130 -31.28 8.09 -3.61
CA PRO A 130 -31.19 7.29 -2.39
C PRO A 130 -30.58 8.03 -1.19
N ILE A 131 -31.23 7.89 -0.03
CA ILE A 131 -30.75 8.33 1.29
C ILE A 131 -30.54 7.08 2.13
N ILE A 132 -29.31 6.85 2.59
CA ILE A 132 -28.89 5.70 3.39
C ILE A 132 -28.59 6.17 4.82
N ASP A 133 -29.16 5.49 5.81
CA ASP A 133 -28.92 5.73 7.23
C ASP A 133 -27.98 4.64 7.78
N ASP A 134 -26.67 4.79 7.52
CA ASP A 134 -25.64 3.80 7.87
C ASP A 134 -24.24 4.41 8.07
N ALA A 135 -23.94 4.75 9.32
CA ALA A 135 -22.65 5.31 9.74
C ALA A 135 -21.44 4.37 9.51
N SER A 136 -21.65 3.08 9.22
CA SER A 136 -20.53 2.18 8.91
C SER A 136 -19.92 2.47 7.54
N ILE A 137 -20.68 3.09 6.62
CA ILE A 137 -20.15 3.52 5.32
C ILE A 137 -19.15 4.66 5.49
N ALA A 138 -19.41 5.60 6.42
CA ALA A 138 -18.46 6.66 6.76
C ALA A 138 -17.12 6.10 7.27
N GLN A 139 -17.17 5.03 8.07
CA GLN A 139 -15.98 4.31 8.55
C GLN A 139 -15.27 3.57 7.41
N THR A 140 -16.03 2.92 6.53
CA THR A 140 -15.49 2.21 5.36
C THR A 140 -14.75 3.15 4.41
N LEU A 141 -15.28 4.37 4.23
CA LEU A 141 -14.69 5.41 3.39
C LEU A 141 -13.67 6.29 4.14
N ASN A 142 -13.40 5.97 5.40
CA ASN A 142 -12.41 6.63 6.27
C ASN A 142 -12.53 8.16 6.27
N ILE A 143 -13.75 8.72 6.31
CA ILE A 143 -13.92 10.18 6.24
C ILE A 143 -13.38 10.88 7.50
N ALA A 144 -12.81 12.07 7.33
CA ALA A 144 -12.25 12.85 8.43
C ALA A 144 -13.20 13.95 8.97
N TYR A 145 -14.18 14.38 8.16
CA TYR A 145 -15.07 15.49 8.50
C TYR A 145 -16.40 15.40 7.73
N TYR A 146 -17.36 16.27 8.09
CA TYR A 146 -18.62 16.40 7.37
C TYR A 146 -18.78 17.81 6.76
N PRO A 147 -19.37 17.92 5.55
CA PRO A 147 -19.64 16.81 4.64
C PRO A 147 -18.35 16.41 3.89
N THR A 148 -18.23 15.14 3.57
CA THR A 148 -17.22 14.63 2.63
C THR A 148 -17.93 14.12 1.38
N LEU A 149 -17.52 14.62 0.22
CA LEU A 149 -18.08 14.20 -1.06
C LEU A 149 -17.03 13.44 -1.85
N TYR A 150 -17.27 12.15 -2.05
CA TYR A 150 -16.45 11.31 -2.90
C TYR A 150 -17.11 11.10 -4.26
N THR A 151 -16.30 11.21 -5.32
CA THR A 151 -16.64 10.75 -6.66
C THR A 151 -15.85 9.47 -6.93
N ILE A 152 -16.55 8.41 -7.33
CA ILE A 152 -15.98 7.09 -7.55
C ILE A 152 -16.31 6.64 -8.97
N TYR A 153 -15.28 6.30 -9.74
CA TYR A 153 -15.41 5.94 -11.16
C TYR A 153 -15.47 4.41 -11.36
N PRO A 154 -15.91 3.92 -12.55
CA PRO A 154 -16.04 2.49 -12.82
C PRO A 154 -14.81 1.64 -12.49
N ASP A 155 -13.61 2.19 -12.71
CA ASP A 155 -12.34 1.53 -12.40
C ASP A 155 -11.96 1.54 -10.91
N ARG A 156 -12.89 1.92 -10.02
CA ARG A 156 -12.72 2.07 -8.56
C ARG A 156 -11.83 3.21 -8.12
N TYR A 157 -11.44 4.10 -9.04
CA TYR A 157 -10.74 5.32 -8.68
C TYR A 157 -11.65 6.24 -7.85
N LEU A 158 -11.15 6.68 -6.69
CA LEU A 158 -11.83 7.62 -5.81
C LEU A 158 -11.08 8.95 -5.75
N GLU A 159 -11.85 10.04 -5.76
CA GLU A 159 -11.38 11.39 -5.48
C GLU A 159 -12.39 12.15 -4.62
N GLU A 160 -11.91 13.07 -3.78
CA GLU A 160 -12.77 13.99 -3.05
C GLU A 160 -13.14 15.18 -3.96
N SER A 161 -14.37 15.20 -4.46
CA SER A 161 -14.85 16.25 -5.37
C SER A 161 -15.19 17.57 -4.66
N GLY A 162 -15.28 17.55 -3.32
CA GLY A 162 -15.63 18.70 -2.49
C GLY A 162 -17.05 19.23 -2.75
N GLN A 163 -17.36 20.43 -2.24
CA GLN A 163 -18.71 21.02 -2.27
C GLN A 163 -18.89 22.10 -3.35
N SER A 164 -18.12 22.07 -4.44
CA SER A 164 -18.16 23.11 -5.47
C SER A 164 -19.37 22.96 -6.40
N ASN A 165 -19.97 24.07 -6.82
CA ASN A 165 -21.03 24.07 -7.85
C ASN A 165 -20.54 23.59 -9.24
N THR A 166 -19.23 23.37 -9.41
CA THR A 166 -18.63 22.81 -10.62
C THR A 166 -18.46 21.29 -10.57
N THR A 167 -19.00 20.62 -9.54
CA THR A 167 -18.82 19.18 -9.30
C THR A 167 -19.04 18.35 -10.56
N TYR A 168 -20.20 18.50 -11.24
CA TYR A 168 -20.44 17.74 -12.47
C TYR A 168 -19.51 18.09 -13.64
N ALA A 169 -19.12 19.36 -13.78
CA ALA A 169 -18.20 19.75 -14.86
C ALA A 169 -16.84 19.06 -14.70
N ASN A 170 -16.37 18.90 -13.46
CA ASN A 170 -15.14 18.16 -13.15
C ASN A 170 -15.31 16.67 -13.42
N ILE A 171 -16.41 16.07 -12.95
CA ILE A 171 -16.76 14.67 -13.18
C ILE A 171 -16.79 14.37 -14.69
N SER A 172 -17.59 15.13 -15.45
CA SER A 172 -17.74 14.94 -16.90
C SER A 172 -16.43 15.10 -17.67
N ALA A 173 -15.51 15.94 -17.20
CA ALA A 173 -14.19 16.09 -17.81
C ALA A 173 -13.27 14.89 -17.53
N ASN A 174 -13.52 14.14 -16.44
CA ASN A 174 -12.67 13.04 -16.00
C ASN A 174 -13.25 11.64 -16.30
N ILE A 175 -14.57 11.48 -16.46
CA ILE A 175 -15.23 10.20 -16.79
C ILE A 175 -14.50 9.43 -17.91
N GLY A 176 -14.07 10.14 -18.96
CA GLY A 176 -13.39 9.53 -20.10
C GLY A 176 -12.08 8.80 -19.75
N ASN A 177 -11.39 9.21 -18.68
CA ASN A 177 -10.15 8.61 -18.20
C ASN A 177 -10.37 7.30 -17.44
N HIS A 178 -11.61 7.03 -17.02
CA HIS A 178 -12.00 5.87 -16.22
C HIS A 178 -12.93 4.92 -16.99
N THR A 179 -12.81 4.93 -18.32
CA THR A 179 -13.55 4.02 -19.21
C THR A 179 -12.74 2.76 -19.48
N GLY A 180 -13.43 1.63 -19.58
CA GLY A 180 -12.80 0.34 -19.86
C GLY A 180 -12.46 0.18 -21.33
N SER A 181 -11.42 -0.61 -21.61
CA SER A 181 -11.04 -0.96 -22.97
C SER A 181 -11.87 -2.13 -23.51
N THR A 182 -12.10 -2.16 -24.83
CA THR A 182 -12.67 -3.36 -25.47
C THR A 182 -11.57 -4.38 -25.72
N GLY A 183 -11.69 -5.58 -25.15
CA GLY A 183 -10.69 -6.65 -25.27
C GLY A 183 -9.93 -6.91 -23.96
N VAL A 184 -8.70 -7.40 -24.08
CA VAL A 184 -7.78 -7.61 -22.94
C VAL A 184 -7.11 -6.29 -22.58
N ASP A 185 -7.12 -5.91 -21.31
CA ASP A 185 -6.42 -4.71 -20.79
C ASP A 185 -6.09 -4.97 -19.31
N ALA A 186 -4.82 -5.24 -19.02
CA ALA A 186 -4.32 -5.52 -17.69
C ALA A 186 -3.52 -4.32 -17.16
N GLY A 187 -4.10 -3.60 -16.21
CA GLY A 187 -3.51 -2.40 -15.64
C GLY A 187 -2.91 -2.63 -14.25
N LEU A 188 -1.96 -1.79 -13.88
CA LEU A 188 -1.53 -1.60 -12.50
C LEU A 188 -2.30 -0.42 -11.90
N PHE A 189 -3.02 -0.65 -10.81
CA PHE A 189 -3.74 0.40 -10.10
C PHE A 189 -2.82 1.15 -9.14
N SER A 190 -2.11 0.43 -8.26
CA SER A 190 -1.21 1.04 -7.27
C SER A 190 -0.13 0.08 -6.79
N TYR A 191 0.92 0.65 -6.20
CA TYR A 191 1.89 -0.09 -5.38
C TYR A 191 1.36 -0.17 -3.94
N THR A 192 1.35 -1.37 -3.36
CA THR A 192 0.79 -1.64 -2.02
C THR A 192 1.80 -2.32 -1.08
N GLY A 193 3.02 -2.54 -1.56
CA GLY A 193 4.09 -3.19 -0.79
C GLY A 193 4.85 -2.23 0.12
N GLU A 194 5.91 -2.75 0.74
CA GLU A 194 6.79 -1.98 1.62
C GLU A 194 7.77 -1.11 0.83
N THR A 195 8.03 0.10 1.31
CA THR A 195 8.91 1.05 0.62
C THR A 195 10.36 1.03 1.12
N VAL A 196 10.71 0.13 2.04
CA VAL A 196 12.07 -0.03 2.59
C VAL A 196 12.46 -1.50 2.62
N ALA A 197 13.61 -1.84 2.01
CA ALA A 197 14.15 -3.19 1.97
C ALA A 197 15.37 -3.38 2.91
N CYS A 198 15.59 -4.61 3.38
CA CYS A 198 16.81 -5.05 4.09
C CYS A 198 17.60 -6.09 3.27
N GLY A 199 17.43 -6.12 1.96
CA GLY A 199 17.81 -7.26 1.12
C GLY A 199 16.60 -7.78 0.36
N ASN A 200 15.90 -8.75 0.94
CA ASN A 200 14.67 -9.29 0.38
C ASN A 200 13.50 -8.30 0.57
N LEU A 201 12.65 -8.21 -0.46
CA LEU A 201 11.45 -7.39 -0.47
C LEU A 201 10.34 -8.13 -1.21
N ASP A 202 9.15 -8.17 -0.63
CA ASP A 202 7.94 -8.60 -1.34
C ASP A 202 7.30 -7.38 -2.00
N VAL A 203 7.55 -7.20 -3.31
CA VAL A 203 6.89 -6.15 -4.09
C VAL A 203 5.44 -6.53 -4.26
N GLN A 204 4.53 -5.70 -3.77
CA GLN A 204 3.09 -5.91 -3.92
C GLN A 204 2.49 -4.79 -4.77
N VAL A 205 1.70 -5.18 -5.77
CA VAL A 205 0.96 -4.26 -6.63
C VAL A 205 -0.48 -4.73 -6.78
N LEU A 206 -1.40 -3.78 -6.81
CA LEU A 206 -2.80 -4.03 -7.13
C LEU A 206 -2.96 -4.06 -8.65
N VAL A 207 -3.18 -5.24 -9.20
CA VAL A 207 -3.47 -5.46 -10.62
C VAL A 207 -4.97 -5.39 -10.84
N GLN A 208 -5.42 -4.79 -11.95
CA GLN A 208 -6.83 -4.70 -12.33
C GLN A 208 -7.04 -5.12 -13.78
N ASN A 209 -8.13 -5.85 -14.04
CA ASN A 209 -8.62 -6.02 -15.41
C ASN A 209 -9.42 -4.78 -15.83
N LYS A 210 -8.87 -3.92 -16.68
CA LYS A 210 -9.55 -2.75 -17.23
C LYS A 210 -10.27 -3.04 -18.56
N GLY A 211 -10.17 -4.28 -19.04
CA GLY A 211 -10.71 -4.74 -20.31
C GLY A 211 -12.07 -5.43 -20.18
N SER A 212 -12.85 -5.42 -21.26
CA SER A 212 -14.13 -6.13 -21.31
C SER A 212 -14.02 -7.65 -21.39
N GLN A 213 -12.83 -8.20 -21.63
CA GLN A 213 -12.57 -9.64 -21.63
C GLN A 213 -12.03 -10.10 -20.27
N ALA A 214 -12.63 -11.14 -19.70
CA ALA A 214 -12.13 -11.74 -18.46
C ALA A 214 -10.72 -12.34 -18.64
N LEU A 215 -9.88 -12.18 -17.62
CA LEU A 215 -8.52 -12.71 -17.54
C LEU A 215 -8.51 -13.88 -16.54
N ASN A 216 -7.90 -15.00 -16.90
CA ASN A 216 -7.79 -16.17 -16.03
C ASN A 216 -6.55 -16.05 -15.13
N ALA A 217 -6.48 -16.92 -14.12
CA ALA A 217 -5.25 -17.12 -13.35
C ALA A 217 -4.08 -17.45 -14.29
N GLY A 218 -2.97 -16.73 -14.17
CA GLY A 218 -1.78 -16.89 -15.01
C GLY A 218 -1.75 -16.04 -16.29
N ASP A 219 -2.83 -15.34 -16.65
CA ASP A 219 -2.90 -14.54 -17.89
C ASP A 219 -2.12 -13.21 -17.78
N ILE A 220 -1.92 -12.70 -16.56
CA ILE A 220 -1.17 -11.47 -16.29
C ILE A 220 0.17 -11.83 -15.65
N THR A 221 1.27 -11.45 -16.30
CA THR A 221 2.62 -11.54 -15.73
C THR A 221 3.05 -10.17 -15.22
N VAL A 222 3.36 -10.05 -13.93
CA VAL A 222 3.94 -8.87 -13.31
C VAL A 222 5.45 -9.03 -13.25
N ASN A 223 6.17 -8.12 -13.90
CA ASN A 223 7.61 -8.06 -13.94
C ASN A 223 8.11 -6.90 -13.08
N VAL A 224 9.14 -7.14 -12.27
CA VAL A 224 9.82 -6.10 -11.50
C VAL A 224 11.23 -5.94 -12.05
N SER A 225 11.62 -4.70 -12.32
CA SER A 225 12.96 -4.36 -12.84
C SER A 225 13.64 -3.30 -11.98
N SER A 226 14.95 -3.36 -11.88
CA SER A 226 15.81 -2.34 -11.27
C SER A 226 17.04 -2.13 -12.15
N GLY A 227 17.43 -0.87 -12.37
CA GLY A 227 18.57 -0.54 -13.25
C GLY A 227 18.40 -1.01 -14.70
N GLY A 228 17.16 -1.28 -15.15
CA GLY A 228 16.85 -1.82 -16.48
C GLY A 228 16.92 -3.35 -16.61
N SER A 229 17.28 -4.06 -15.53
CA SER A 229 17.29 -5.52 -15.48
C SER A 229 16.07 -6.04 -14.74
N ASN A 230 15.45 -7.12 -15.24
CA ASN A 230 14.40 -7.82 -14.50
C ASN A 230 15.00 -8.51 -13.27
N ILE A 231 14.40 -8.27 -12.11
CA ILE A 231 14.84 -8.80 -10.81
C ILE A 231 13.81 -9.77 -10.19
N GLY A 232 12.64 -9.92 -10.80
CA GLY A 232 11.62 -10.88 -10.39
C GLY A 232 10.36 -10.81 -11.24
N SER A 233 9.56 -11.87 -11.18
CA SER A 233 8.23 -11.91 -11.77
C SER A 233 7.30 -12.90 -11.08
N ALA A 234 6.01 -12.59 -11.10
CA ALA A 234 4.92 -13.47 -10.67
C ALA A 234 3.70 -13.29 -11.58
N THR A 235 2.72 -14.17 -11.46
CA THR A 235 1.45 -14.07 -12.19
C THR A 235 0.28 -13.88 -11.25
N ASN A 236 -0.82 -13.33 -11.75
CA ASN A 236 -2.10 -13.37 -11.03
C ASN A 236 -2.52 -14.82 -10.74
N SER A 237 -3.12 -15.04 -9.58
CA SER A 237 -3.53 -16.36 -9.08
C SER A 237 -5.04 -16.60 -9.21
N THR A 238 -5.81 -15.56 -9.47
CA THR A 238 -7.27 -15.59 -9.61
C THR A 238 -7.72 -15.18 -11.01
N ALA A 239 -8.95 -15.54 -11.38
CA ALA A 239 -9.58 -15.00 -12.57
C ALA A 239 -10.20 -13.63 -12.23
N LEU A 240 -10.05 -12.67 -13.14
CA LEU A 240 -10.51 -11.29 -12.99
C LEU A 240 -11.51 -10.97 -14.11
N ALA A 241 -12.77 -10.76 -13.75
CA ALA A 241 -13.74 -10.06 -14.58
C ALA A 241 -13.35 -8.58 -14.75
N GLN A 242 -14.03 -7.85 -15.63
CA GLN A 242 -13.77 -6.41 -15.79
C GLN A 242 -13.92 -5.70 -14.43
N TRP A 243 -12.98 -4.82 -14.12
CA TRP A 243 -12.81 -4.04 -12.89
C TRP A 243 -12.41 -4.80 -11.63
N GLU A 244 -12.40 -6.14 -11.66
CA GLU A 244 -11.88 -6.93 -10.56
C GLU A 244 -10.36 -6.77 -10.44
N THR A 245 -9.88 -6.90 -9.20
CA THR A 245 -8.48 -6.70 -8.83
C THR A 245 -7.90 -7.88 -8.08
N GLU A 246 -6.57 -7.98 -8.12
CA GLU A 246 -5.80 -8.89 -7.28
C GLU A 246 -4.49 -8.21 -6.86
N THR A 247 -4.09 -8.39 -5.60
CA THR A 247 -2.74 -8.06 -5.16
C THR A 247 -1.77 -9.14 -5.62
N VAL A 248 -0.89 -8.80 -6.56
CA VAL A 248 0.19 -9.70 -7.00
C VAL A 248 1.45 -9.40 -6.19
N THR A 249 2.02 -10.45 -5.60
CA THR A 249 3.26 -10.38 -4.81
C THR A 249 4.44 -10.95 -5.60
N VAL A 250 5.46 -10.12 -5.83
CA VAL A 250 6.72 -10.48 -6.49
C VAL A 250 7.86 -10.39 -5.48
N PRO A 251 8.32 -11.50 -4.88
CA PRO A 251 9.54 -11.53 -4.09
C PRO A 251 10.78 -11.16 -4.94
N VAL A 252 11.51 -10.13 -4.50
CA VAL A 252 12.76 -9.66 -5.12
C VAL A 252 13.86 -9.50 -4.08
N SER A 253 15.10 -9.36 -4.54
CA SER A 253 16.25 -9.01 -3.70
C SER A 253 16.86 -7.69 -4.22
N LEU A 254 17.12 -6.76 -3.31
CA LEU A 254 17.79 -5.49 -3.54
C LEU A 254 19.03 -5.40 -2.65
N SER A 255 20.09 -4.77 -3.11
CA SER A 255 21.33 -4.59 -2.34
C SER A 255 21.53 -3.14 -1.86
N SER A 256 20.68 -2.23 -2.31
CA SER A 256 20.72 -0.80 -1.98
C SER A 256 19.38 -0.16 -2.33
N ALA A 257 19.22 1.10 -1.92
CA ALA A 257 18.07 1.89 -2.34
C ALA A 257 18.03 2.00 -3.87
N ALA A 258 16.84 1.89 -4.45
CA ALA A 258 16.64 1.87 -5.89
C ALA A 258 15.24 2.37 -6.26
N THR A 259 15.09 2.86 -7.49
CA THR A 259 13.77 2.97 -8.10
C THR A 259 13.49 1.71 -8.89
N ILE A 260 12.49 0.95 -8.47
CA ILE A 260 12.01 -0.21 -9.22
C ILE A 260 10.96 0.25 -10.24
N THR A 261 10.90 -0.46 -11.36
CA THR A 261 9.80 -0.36 -12.33
C THR A 261 9.03 -1.67 -12.29
N VAL A 262 7.71 -1.57 -12.14
CA VAL A 262 6.79 -2.71 -12.19
C VAL A 262 6.01 -2.62 -13.50
N GLU A 263 5.87 -3.74 -14.21
CA GLU A 263 5.16 -3.83 -15.49
C GLU A 263 4.23 -5.06 -15.49
N ALA A 264 2.95 -4.86 -15.74
CA ALA A 264 1.97 -5.90 -16.00
C ALA A 264 1.92 -6.23 -17.51
N VAL A 265 1.95 -7.51 -17.86
CA VAL A 265 1.93 -7.98 -19.24
C VAL A 265 0.83 -9.02 -19.41
N ALA A 266 -0.12 -8.75 -20.31
CA ALA A 266 -1.12 -9.70 -20.76
C ALA A 266 -1.09 -9.87 -22.28
N THR A 267 -1.35 -11.08 -22.78
CA THR A 267 -1.33 -11.34 -24.22
C THR A 267 -2.52 -10.67 -24.90
N GLY A 268 -2.25 -9.79 -25.86
CA GLY A 268 -3.31 -9.07 -26.58
C GLY A 268 -3.83 -7.83 -25.84
N ASP A 269 -3.10 -7.38 -24.82
CA ASP A 269 -3.36 -6.10 -24.15
C ASP A 269 -3.43 -4.95 -25.17
N VAL A 270 -4.53 -4.19 -25.10
CA VAL A 270 -4.81 -3.10 -26.02
C VAL A 270 -4.37 -1.73 -25.49
N ASN A 271 -3.99 -1.63 -24.21
CA ASN A 271 -3.67 -0.36 -23.56
C ASN A 271 -2.45 -0.42 -22.64
N ASN A 272 -1.26 -0.54 -23.23
CA ASN A 272 0.02 -0.56 -22.49
C ASN A 272 0.30 0.69 -21.62
N GLY A 273 -0.49 1.76 -21.73
CA GLY A 273 -0.27 3.02 -21.00
C GLY A 273 -0.55 2.93 -19.51
N ASN A 274 -1.31 1.92 -19.06
CA ASN A 274 -1.67 1.70 -17.67
C ASN A 274 -0.91 0.51 -17.03
N ASN A 275 0.01 -0.11 -17.77
CA ASN A 275 0.66 -1.35 -17.38
C ASN A 275 1.87 -1.14 -16.46
N SER A 276 2.36 0.09 -16.31
CA SER A 276 3.63 0.35 -15.63
C SER A 276 3.55 1.41 -14.55
N LEU A 277 4.22 1.16 -13.42
CA LEU A 277 4.49 2.17 -12.39
C LEU A 277 5.96 2.13 -11.96
N SER A 278 6.42 3.20 -11.31
CA SER A 278 7.75 3.26 -10.69
C SER A 278 7.61 3.55 -9.21
N GLN A 279 8.37 2.83 -8.39
CA GLN A 279 8.35 2.98 -6.95
C GLN A 279 9.77 3.21 -6.44
N ALA A 280 9.97 4.25 -5.63
CA ALA A 280 11.20 4.45 -4.89
C ALA A 280 11.21 3.50 -3.68
N ILE A 281 12.27 2.70 -3.58
CA ILE A 281 12.53 1.78 -2.48
C ILE A 281 13.76 2.26 -1.73
N GLY A 282 13.58 2.62 -0.46
CA GLY A 282 14.65 2.87 0.49
C GLY A 282 15.34 1.57 0.91
N PHE A 283 16.47 1.71 1.60
CA PHE A 283 17.20 0.58 2.15
C PHE A 283 17.47 0.84 3.61
N ALA A 284 17.22 -0.16 4.45
CA ALA A 284 17.40 -0.07 5.88
C ALA A 284 18.88 0.21 6.21
N THR A 285 19.12 1.08 7.18
CA THR A 285 20.48 1.37 7.64
C THR A 285 21.02 0.12 8.36
N PRO A 286 22.23 -0.36 8.01
CA PRO A 286 22.81 -1.49 8.70
C PRO A 286 23.19 -1.16 10.14
N GLY A 287 22.96 -2.10 11.06
CA GLY A 287 23.30 -1.96 12.48
C GLY A 287 24.09 -3.14 13.03
N ALA A 288 24.68 -2.97 14.22
CA ALA A 288 25.42 -4.04 14.91
C ALA A 288 25.06 -4.18 16.39
N GLY A 289 24.88 -5.43 16.82
CA GLY A 289 24.57 -5.79 18.21
C GLY A 289 23.14 -5.41 18.63
N ASP A 290 22.88 -5.50 19.94
CA ASP A 290 21.60 -5.07 20.50
C ASP A 290 21.35 -3.57 20.25
N LEU A 291 20.10 -3.21 20.02
CA LEU A 291 19.70 -1.83 19.75
C LEU A 291 19.20 -1.16 21.04
N THR A 292 19.42 0.14 21.15
CA THR A 292 18.81 0.99 22.17
C THR A 292 17.72 1.81 21.51
N PHE A 293 16.47 1.54 21.88
CA PHE A 293 15.32 2.33 21.49
C PHE A 293 15.02 3.37 22.57
N THR A 294 14.96 4.63 22.17
CA THR A 294 14.54 5.74 23.05
C THR A 294 13.29 6.38 22.47
N LEU A 295 12.22 6.46 23.26
CA LEU A 295 10.97 7.12 22.91
C LEU A 295 10.67 8.21 23.93
N THR A 296 10.57 9.45 23.47
CA THR A 296 10.07 10.59 24.23
C THR A 296 8.62 10.80 23.80
N LEU A 297 7.69 10.55 24.72
CA LEU A 297 6.27 10.76 24.48
C LEU A 297 5.95 12.24 24.33
N ASP A 298 4.79 12.53 23.76
CA ASP A 298 4.24 13.87 23.69
C ASP A 298 3.34 14.14 24.94
N GLN A 299 2.33 14.99 24.82
CA GLN A 299 1.39 15.28 25.90
C GLN A 299 0.19 14.32 25.98
N TYR A 300 0.04 13.41 25.02
CA TYR A 300 -1.03 12.41 24.94
C TYR A 300 -0.48 10.97 24.99
N PRO A 301 0.23 10.62 26.08
CA PRO A 301 0.96 9.34 26.17
C PRO A 301 0.09 8.08 26.09
N GLY A 302 -1.22 8.21 26.31
CA GLY A 302 -2.15 7.08 26.31
C GLY A 302 -2.46 6.54 24.92
N GLU A 303 -2.15 7.31 23.88
CA GLU A 303 -2.44 6.97 22.48
C GLU A 303 -1.25 6.26 21.82
N THR A 304 -0.04 6.45 22.36
CA THR A 304 1.19 5.86 21.84
C THR A 304 1.44 4.43 22.34
N SER A 305 1.78 3.55 21.40
CA SER A 305 2.33 2.22 21.65
C SER A 305 3.45 1.89 20.66
N TRP A 306 4.23 0.84 20.92
CA TRP A 306 5.26 0.38 19.99
C TRP A 306 5.48 -1.13 20.06
N GLU A 307 5.94 -1.69 18.95
CA GLU A 307 6.37 -3.09 18.81
C GLU A 307 7.73 -3.18 18.11
N PHE A 308 8.54 -4.15 18.53
CA PHE A 308 9.78 -4.54 17.87
C PHE A 308 9.65 -5.98 17.38
N ALA A 309 9.80 -6.20 16.08
CA ALA A 309 9.60 -7.49 15.44
C ALA A 309 10.76 -7.88 14.52
N ASN A 310 10.87 -9.18 14.25
CA ASN A 310 11.78 -9.74 13.26
C ASN A 310 11.11 -9.90 11.88
N SER A 311 11.84 -10.36 10.85
CA SER A 311 11.31 -10.47 9.49
C SER A 311 10.19 -11.51 9.33
N ALA A 312 10.05 -12.42 10.29
CA ALA A 312 8.95 -13.38 10.35
C ALA A 312 7.67 -12.80 11.00
N GLY A 313 7.68 -11.52 11.39
CA GLY A 313 6.56 -10.87 12.08
C GLY A 313 6.41 -11.29 13.54
N THR A 314 7.42 -11.93 14.14
CA THR A 314 7.40 -12.27 15.56
C THR A 314 7.76 -11.05 16.39
N VAL A 315 6.81 -10.59 17.22
CA VAL A 315 7.05 -9.50 18.18
C VAL A 315 7.99 -9.99 19.29
N LEU A 316 9.12 -9.31 19.45
CA LEU A 316 10.18 -9.63 20.41
C LEU A 316 10.16 -8.72 21.63
N ALA A 317 9.70 -7.48 21.46
CA ALA A 317 9.47 -6.52 22.53
C ALA A 317 8.33 -5.57 22.14
N SER A 318 7.65 -5.00 23.13
CA SER A 318 6.60 -4.01 22.91
C SER A 318 6.38 -3.17 24.16
N GLY A 319 5.69 -2.03 24.01
CA GLY A 319 5.31 -1.19 25.13
C GLY A 319 4.10 -0.30 24.83
N SER A 320 3.25 -0.10 25.83
CA SER A 320 2.00 0.67 25.74
C SER A 320 1.50 1.10 27.13
N GLY A 321 0.37 1.82 27.16
CA GLY A 321 -0.34 2.13 28.42
C GLY A 321 0.31 3.24 29.23
N TYR A 322 0.99 4.18 28.57
CA TYR A 322 1.68 5.28 29.22
C TYR A 322 0.69 6.35 29.69
N SER A 323 0.99 6.98 30.82
CA SER A 323 0.11 7.99 31.44
C SER A 323 0.85 9.25 31.88
N THR A 324 2.14 9.33 31.59
CA THR A 324 3.00 10.44 32.03
C THR A 324 3.45 11.24 30.81
N ASN A 325 3.00 12.49 30.74
CA ASN A 325 3.36 13.40 29.66
C ASN A 325 4.88 13.56 29.55
N TYR A 326 5.40 13.57 28.33
CA TYR A 326 6.82 13.77 28.04
C TYR A 326 7.76 12.75 28.69
N GLN A 327 7.23 11.58 29.08
CA GLN A 327 8.04 10.51 29.63
C GLN A 327 9.02 10.01 28.56
N VAL A 328 10.26 9.78 28.99
CA VAL A 328 11.28 9.12 28.18
C VAL A 328 11.32 7.64 28.56
N ILE A 329 11.13 6.80 27.57
CA ILE A 329 11.25 5.34 27.63
C ILE A 329 12.56 4.97 26.96
N THR A 330 13.30 4.06 27.57
CA THR A 330 14.54 3.54 26.99
C THR A 330 14.56 2.03 27.16
N GLU A 331 14.62 1.33 26.05
CA GLU A 331 14.60 -0.13 26.00
C GLU A 331 15.80 -0.66 25.23
N THR A 332 16.33 -1.80 25.69
CA THR A 332 17.32 -2.57 24.94
C THR A 332 16.58 -3.63 24.14
N LEU A 333 16.63 -3.52 22.81
CA LEU A 333 16.00 -4.43 21.88
C LEU A 333 16.98 -5.54 21.50
N PRO A 334 16.69 -6.81 21.84
CA PRO A 334 17.62 -7.91 21.64
C PRO A 334 17.70 -8.31 20.17
N VAL A 335 18.91 -8.36 19.62
CA VAL A 335 19.17 -8.83 18.25
C VAL A 335 19.84 -10.19 18.33
N ALA A 336 19.03 -11.24 18.16
CA ALA A 336 19.44 -12.62 18.40
C ALA A 336 20.07 -13.31 17.16
N SER A 337 19.87 -12.75 15.96
CA SER A 337 20.32 -13.32 14.70
C SER A 337 20.48 -12.25 13.62
N ASP A 338 21.24 -12.58 12.57
CA ASP A 338 21.26 -11.78 11.34
C ASP A 338 19.88 -11.81 10.70
N ASP A 339 19.15 -10.70 10.77
CA ASP A 339 17.80 -10.57 10.25
C ASP A 339 17.46 -9.10 9.95
N CYS A 340 16.36 -8.87 9.23
CA CYS A 340 15.72 -7.57 9.11
C CYS A 340 14.74 -7.40 10.27
N TYR A 341 14.95 -6.38 11.09
CA TYR A 341 14.08 -6.06 12.20
C TYR A 341 13.29 -4.78 11.93
N SER A 342 12.14 -4.61 12.58
CA SER A 342 11.32 -3.41 12.51
C SER A 342 10.92 -2.92 13.89
N VAL A 343 10.86 -1.59 14.04
CA VAL A 343 10.20 -0.92 15.16
C VAL A 343 9.00 -0.21 14.57
N THR A 344 7.83 -0.54 15.07
CA THR A 344 6.56 0.08 14.71
C THR A 344 6.10 0.92 15.88
N ILE A 345 5.91 2.21 15.69
CA ILE A 345 5.33 3.13 16.68
C ILE A 345 3.93 3.47 16.19
N MET A 346 2.91 3.20 17.00
CA MET A 346 1.52 3.46 16.66
C MET A 346 0.92 4.51 17.59
N ASP A 347 0.07 5.35 17.03
CA ASP A 347 -0.73 6.33 17.73
C ASP A 347 -2.21 6.14 17.39
N SER A 348 -3.04 5.89 18.42
CA SER A 348 -4.45 5.57 18.21
C SER A 348 -5.33 6.76 17.80
N TYR A 349 -4.84 8.00 17.96
CA TYR A 349 -5.56 9.21 17.57
C TYR A 349 -5.21 9.65 16.14
N GLY A 350 -3.99 9.34 15.70
CA GLY A 350 -3.54 9.53 14.33
C GLY A 350 -2.78 10.82 14.09
N ASP A 351 -2.25 11.48 15.13
CA ASP A 351 -1.34 12.62 15.03
C ASP A 351 0.09 12.28 15.49
N GLY A 352 0.40 10.98 15.59
CA GLY A 352 1.71 10.46 15.91
C GLY A 352 2.20 10.92 17.28
N LEU A 353 3.31 11.68 17.30
CA LEU A 353 3.82 12.34 18.51
C LEU A 353 3.64 13.88 18.43
N GLY A 354 2.62 14.34 17.68
CA GLY A 354 2.37 15.71 17.26
C GLY A 354 1.71 16.64 18.29
N GLY A 355 2.27 16.75 19.50
CA GLY A 355 1.69 17.59 20.55
C GLY A 355 1.70 19.12 20.27
N ALA A 356 2.61 19.63 19.44
CA ALA A 356 2.80 21.07 19.25
C ALA A 356 1.59 21.79 18.66
N GLN A 357 0.82 21.11 17.79
CA GLN A 357 -0.40 21.67 17.19
C GLN A 357 -1.46 22.07 18.24
N TRP A 358 -1.43 21.41 19.39
CA TRP A 358 -2.36 21.62 20.50
C TRP A 358 -1.77 22.45 21.64
N GLY A 359 -0.65 23.16 21.39
CA GLY A 359 0.03 23.99 22.38
C GLY A 359 1.01 23.23 23.28
N GLY A 360 1.31 21.98 22.93
CA GLY A 360 2.28 21.11 23.61
C GLY A 360 3.69 21.19 23.04
N THR A 361 4.44 20.12 23.28
CA THR A 361 5.73 19.84 22.63
C THR A 361 5.64 18.48 21.97
N ASP A 362 6.21 18.37 20.76
CA ASP A 362 6.28 17.10 20.05
C ASP A 362 7.14 16.07 20.78
N GLY A 363 6.72 14.82 20.73
CA GLY A 363 7.56 13.68 21.11
C GLY A 363 8.61 13.35 20.05
N SER A 364 9.48 12.40 20.35
CA SER A 364 10.54 11.93 19.45
C SER A 364 10.97 10.50 19.72
N TRP A 365 11.62 9.86 18.76
CA TRP A 365 12.23 8.55 18.95
C TRP A 365 13.61 8.45 18.31
N SER A 366 14.41 7.51 18.80
CA SER A 366 15.66 7.12 18.17
C SER A 366 15.98 5.65 18.42
N ILE A 367 16.63 5.05 17.42
CA ILE A 367 17.17 3.69 17.47
C ILE A 367 18.67 3.82 17.26
N VAL A 368 19.44 3.36 18.24
CA VAL A 368 20.91 3.44 18.23
C VAL A 368 21.47 2.05 18.43
N ASP A 369 22.42 1.65 17.59
CA ASP A 369 23.07 0.34 17.73
C ASP A 369 24.10 0.29 18.88
N ALA A 370 24.67 -0.89 19.14
CA ALA A 370 25.67 -1.06 20.20
C ALA A 370 26.98 -0.29 19.94
N SER A 371 27.21 0.18 18.70
CA SER A 371 28.38 0.99 18.33
C SER A 371 28.15 2.50 18.56
N GLY A 372 26.92 2.90 18.86
CA GLY A 372 26.51 4.31 18.98
C GLY A 372 26.07 4.95 17.67
N THR A 373 25.85 4.16 16.61
CA THR A 373 25.34 4.63 15.32
C THR A 373 23.82 4.76 15.40
N THR A 374 23.30 5.94 15.06
CA THR A 374 21.85 6.15 14.91
C THR A 374 21.37 5.45 13.64
N ILE A 375 20.52 4.44 13.80
CA ILE A 375 19.94 3.66 12.71
C ILE A 375 18.72 4.37 12.12
N ALA A 376 17.85 4.87 13.01
CA ALA A 376 16.68 5.67 12.67
C ALA A 376 16.34 6.65 13.80
N SER A 377 15.62 7.71 13.45
CA SER A 377 15.10 8.69 14.42
C SER A 377 14.01 9.54 13.78
N GLY A 378 13.06 10.01 14.59
CA GLY A 378 12.04 10.95 14.15
C GLY A 378 11.40 11.71 15.31
N SER A 379 10.43 12.56 14.97
CA SER A 379 9.71 13.40 15.93
C SER A 379 8.41 13.92 15.35
N GLY A 380 7.46 14.28 16.23
CA GLY A 380 6.21 14.95 15.85
C GLY A 380 5.22 14.04 15.13
N ASP A 381 4.38 14.65 14.30
CA ASP A 381 3.28 13.97 13.62
C ASP A 381 3.78 13.06 12.48
N PHE A 382 3.43 11.79 12.59
CA PHE A 382 3.61 10.77 11.56
C PHE A 382 2.31 10.05 11.21
N GLY A 383 1.17 10.51 11.73
CA GLY A 383 -0.12 9.86 11.57
C GLY A 383 -0.37 8.71 12.56
N ALA A 384 -1.06 7.67 12.10
CA ALA A 384 -1.38 6.49 12.92
C ALA A 384 -0.16 5.65 13.29
N GLU A 385 0.85 5.63 12.41
CA GLU A 385 1.90 4.64 12.48
C GLU A 385 3.18 5.14 11.81
N ASN A 386 4.31 4.83 12.43
CA ASN A 386 5.63 4.92 11.83
C ASN A 386 6.34 3.57 11.93
N VAL A 387 6.90 3.09 10.83
CA VAL A 387 7.66 1.84 10.77
C VAL A 387 9.08 2.12 10.31
N ASP A 388 10.05 1.90 11.18
CA ASP A 388 11.48 1.94 10.87
C ASP A 388 12.04 0.53 10.74
N LYS A 389 12.83 0.28 9.69
CA LYS A 389 13.51 -1.00 9.46
C LYS A 389 15.01 -0.91 9.70
N MET A 390 15.58 -1.99 10.22
CA MET A 390 17.00 -2.12 10.53
C MET A 390 17.54 -3.40 9.90
N ASP A 391 18.62 -3.27 9.14
CA ASP A 391 19.35 -4.42 8.61
C ASP A 391 20.42 -4.86 9.61
N MET A 392 20.18 -5.96 10.32
CA MET A 392 21.15 -6.52 11.28
C MET A 392 22.01 -7.62 10.66
N THR A 393 21.95 -7.82 9.33
CA THR A 393 22.75 -8.83 8.63
C THR A 393 24.20 -8.39 8.40
N ALA A 394 24.49 -7.10 8.53
CA ALA A 394 25.84 -6.55 8.42
C ALA A 394 26.69 -6.70 9.71
N SER A 395 26.27 -7.55 10.66
CA SER A 395 26.83 -7.64 12.01
C SER A 395 28.31 -8.08 12.10
N SER A 396 28.98 -8.36 10.97
CA SER A 396 30.42 -8.64 10.91
C SER A 396 31.28 -7.42 10.51
N GLY A 397 31.13 -6.29 11.20
CA GLY A 397 32.12 -5.20 11.24
C GLY A 397 32.42 -4.43 9.94
N PRO A 398 33.18 -3.33 10.00
CA PRO A 398 33.49 -2.53 8.81
C PRO A 398 34.54 -3.25 7.97
N SER A 399 34.11 -4.06 7.01
CA SER A 399 34.97 -4.46 5.88
C SER A 399 34.87 -3.42 4.78
N SER A 400 35.60 -2.31 4.95
CA SER A 400 36.07 -1.57 3.79
C SER A 400 37.07 -2.44 3.03
N ILE A 401 36.67 -2.97 1.87
CA ILE A 401 37.49 -3.28 0.70
C ILE A 401 36.49 -3.76 -0.35
N ASN A 402 36.56 -3.23 -1.57
CA ASN A 402 35.81 -3.77 -2.71
C ASN A 402 35.98 -5.30 -2.73
N GLU A 403 34.93 -6.03 -2.35
CA GLU A 403 34.92 -7.48 -2.46
C GLU A 403 34.40 -7.84 -3.86
N ASN A 404 35.23 -8.56 -4.62
CA ASN A 404 34.74 -9.37 -5.73
C ASN A 404 33.63 -10.28 -5.18
N GLY A 405 32.37 -9.98 -5.48
CA GLY A 405 31.18 -10.61 -4.88
C GLY A 405 30.28 -11.38 -5.83
N ILE A 406 29.14 -11.84 -5.31
CA ILE A 406 27.98 -12.27 -6.11
C ILE A 406 26.98 -11.12 -6.11
N ASN A 407 26.64 -10.60 -7.28
CA ASN A 407 25.76 -9.46 -7.44
C ASN A 407 24.59 -9.81 -8.38
N GLU A 408 23.57 -8.96 -8.50
CA GLU A 408 22.46 -9.13 -9.45
C GLU A 408 21.70 -10.47 -9.32
N LEU A 409 21.59 -11.03 -8.11
CA LEU A 409 20.85 -12.27 -7.89
C LEU A 409 19.34 -12.03 -8.07
N SER A 410 18.74 -12.77 -9.01
CA SER A 410 17.30 -12.84 -9.23
C SER A 410 16.88 -14.29 -9.48
N ILE A 411 15.66 -14.63 -9.06
CA ILE A 411 15.10 -15.97 -9.25
C ILE A 411 13.69 -15.83 -9.80
N PHE A 412 13.44 -16.35 -10.99
CA PHE A 412 12.18 -16.13 -11.70
C PHE A 412 11.73 -17.33 -12.57
N PRO A 413 10.42 -17.60 -12.66
CA PRO A 413 9.35 -16.95 -11.90
C PRO A 413 9.47 -17.31 -10.40
N ASN A 414 8.97 -16.43 -9.53
CA ASN A 414 8.86 -16.67 -8.10
C ASN A 414 7.62 -15.94 -7.58
N PRO A 415 6.57 -16.65 -7.11
CA PRO A 415 6.47 -18.10 -6.93
C PRO A 415 6.51 -18.95 -8.22
N PHE A 416 6.82 -20.24 -8.11
CA PHE A 416 6.80 -21.19 -9.24
C PHE A 416 6.37 -22.62 -8.85
N SER A 417 5.76 -23.36 -9.79
CA SER A 417 5.28 -24.73 -9.52
C SER A 417 6.30 -25.84 -9.79
N TYR A 418 7.09 -25.71 -10.87
CA TYR A 418 7.95 -26.80 -11.35
C TYR A 418 9.38 -26.36 -11.65
N ASN A 419 9.58 -25.17 -12.22
CA ASN A 419 10.90 -24.66 -12.53
C ASN A 419 11.02 -23.17 -12.31
N ALA A 420 12.23 -22.74 -11.97
CA ALA A 420 12.65 -21.35 -11.90
C ALA A 420 14.08 -21.20 -12.43
N THR A 421 14.43 -20.01 -12.88
CA THR A 421 15.78 -19.64 -13.31
C THR A 421 16.44 -18.82 -12.21
N ILE A 422 17.58 -19.29 -11.70
CA ILE A 422 18.46 -18.55 -10.81
C ILE A 422 19.46 -17.81 -11.68
N SER A 423 19.41 -16.48 -11.70
CA SER A 423 20.31 -15.60 -12.46
C SER A 423 21.14 -14.77 -11.48
N PHE A 424 22.44 -14.65 -11.69
CA PHE A 424 23.34 -13.84 -10.85
C PHE A 424 24.65 -13.55 -11.57
N ASN A 425 25.37 -12.52 -11.14
CA ASN A 425 26.72 -12.20 -11.59
C ASN A 425 27.76 -12.65 -10.55
N VAL A 426 28.85 -13.26 -11.01
CA VAL A 426 30.04 -13.53 -10.17
C VAL A 426 31.16 -12.60 -10.59
N GLU A 427 31.61 -11.75 -9.67
CA GLU A 427 32.77 -10.88 -9.92
C GLU A 427 34.08 -11.66 -9.73
N GLY A 428 34.92 -11.66 -10.77
CA GLY A 428 36.16 -12.44 -10.76
C GLY A 428 35.96 -13.93 -11.01
N LEU A 429 37.06 -14.70 -11.00
CA LEU A 429 37.06 -16.15 -11.26
C LEU A 429 37.09 -16.91 -9.93
N GLU A 430 35.92 -17.35 -9.48
CA GLU A 430 35.75 -18.01 -8.18
C GLU A 430 34.98 -19.32 -8.31
N ARG A 431 35.24 -20.28 -7.40
CA ARG A 431 34.46 -21.52 -7.36
C ARG A 431 33.09 -21.24 -6.74
N THR A 432 32.03 -21.52 -7.47
CA THR A 432 30.65 -21.21 -7.07
C THR A 432 29.79 -22.45 -6.88
N THR A 433 29.05 -22.51 -5.77
CA THR A 433 28.06 -23.55 -5.46
C THR A 433 26.73 -22.93 -5.05
N ILE A 434 25.62 -23.59 -5.37
CA ILE A 434 24.27 -23.20 -4.98
C ILE A 434 23.70 -24.32 -4.08
N GLU A 435 23.13 -23.95 -2.94
CA GLU A 435 22.42 -24.85 -2.02
C GLU A 435 20.97 -24.39 -1.87
N VAL A 436 20.03 -25.31 -1.97
CA VAL A 436 18.60 -25.07 -1.73
C VAL A 436 18.25 -25.67 -0.38
N ILE A 437 17.71 -24.85 0.52
CA ILE A 437 17.48 -25.19 1.92
C ILE A 437 16.00 -25.01 2.23
N ASN A 438 15.38 -25.99 2.89
CA ASN A 438 13.98 -25.87 3.34
C ASN A 438 13.87 -25.10 4.68
N THR A 439 12.64 -24.89 5.14
CA THR A 439 12.34 -24.12 6.38
C THR A 439 12.90 -24.72 7.67
N ILE A 440 13.35 -25.98 7.67
CA ILE A 440 13.99 -26.63 8.83
C ILE A 440 15.52 -26.65 8.72
N GLY A 441 16.10 -25.95 7.73
CA GLY A 441 17.55 -25.86 7.54
C GLY A 441 18.18 -27.06 6.82
N GLN A 442 17.38 -27.98 6.27
CA GLN A 442 17.88 -29.12 5.51
C GLN A 442 18.16 -28.71 4.06
N ASN A 443 19.38 -29.00 3.58
CA ASN A 443 19.72 -28.91 2.17
C ASN A 443 18.96 -29.98 1.37
N VAL A 444 18.09 -29.55 0.47
CA VAL A 444 17.23 -30.39 -0.37
C VAL A 444 17.76 -30.53 -1.80
N GLN A 445 18.63 -29.63 -2.26
CA GLN A 445 19.22 -29.68 -3.61
C GLN A 445 20.52 -28.85 -3.66
N SER A 446 21.48 -29.27 -4.48
CA SER A 446 22.76 -28.56 -4.63
C SER A 446 23.30 -28.57 -6.06
N PHE A 447 23.96 -27.49 -6.45
CA PHE A 447 24.62 -27.32 -7.74
C PHE A 447 26.07 -26.87 -7.51
N ASP A 448 27.03 -27.53 -8.14
CA ASP A 448 28.44 -27.08 -8.18
C ASP A 448 28.75 -26.60 -9.59
N LEU A 449 28.95 -25.29 -9.73
CA LEU A 449 29.22 -24.66 -11.02
C LEU A 449 30.72 -24.69 -11.37
N GLY A 450 31.57 -25.13 -10.44
CA GLY A 450 33.01 -25.02 -10.59
C GLY A 450 33.47 -23.56 -10.55
N VAL A 451 34.59 -23.25 -11.20
CA VAL A 451 35.14 -21.88 -11.25
C VAL A 451 34.47 -21.10 -12.36
N VAL A 452 33.71 -20.08 -12.01
CA VAL A 452 32.93 -19.24 -12.94
C VAL A 452 33.21 -17.75 -12.72
N SER A 453 32.85 -16.94 -13.71
CA SER A 453 32.92 -15.47 -13.68
C SER A 453 31.85 -14.88 -14.61
N GLY A 454 31.33 -13.69 -14.30
CA GLY A 454 30.27 -13.03 -15.06
C GLY A 454 28.89 -13.64 -14.81
N ASN A 455 27.93 -13.33 -15.68
CA ASN A 455 26.54 -13.74 -15.52
C ASN A 455 26.35 -15.26 -15.65
N GLN A 456 25.68 -15.84 -14.65
CA GLN A 456 25.31 -17.25 -14.57
C GLN A 456 23.78 -17.36 -14.62
N MET A 457 23.28 -18.40 -15.30
CA MET A 457 21.88 -18.79 -15.29
C MET A 457 21.79 -20.29 -15.01
N VAL A 458 21.07 -20.66 -13.95
CA VAL A 458 20.92 -22.06 -13.50
C VAL A 458 19.43 -22.38 -13.40
N GLN A 459 19.03 -23.52 -13.95
CA GLN A 459 17.65 -24.01 -13.83
C GLN A 459 17.46 -24.76 -12.51
N LEU A 460 16.49 -24.29 -11.72
CA LEU A 460 16.02 -24.93 -10.50
C LEU A 460 14.79 -25.78 -10.84
N ASP A 461 14.87 -27.09 -10.56
CA ASP A 461 13.76 -28.04 -10.74
C ASP A 461 13.12 -28.34 -9.37
N ALA A 462 11.87 -27.93 -9.20
CA ALA A 462 11.05 -28.13 -8.01
C ALA A 462 9.98 -29.22 -8.16
N THR A 463 10.06 -30.07 -9.20
CA THR A 463 9.08 -31.14 -9.44
C THR A 463 8.88 -32.02 -8.20
N GLU A 464 9.95 -32.32 -7.48
CA GLU A 464 9.94 -33.15 -6.25
C GLU A 464 9.88 -32.33 -4.95
N LEU A 465 9.91 -30.99 -5.02
CA LEU A 465 9.85 -30.13 -3.84
C LEU A 465 8.39 -29.91 -3.41
N PRO A 466 8.01 -30.13 -2.14
CA PRO A 466 6.70 -29.74 -1.63
C PRO A 466 6.44 -28.24 -1.77
N ALA A 467 5.16 -27.85 -1.83
CA ALA A 467 4.79 -26.44 -1.75
C ALA A 467 5.27 -25.83 -0.43
N GLY A 468 5.79 -24.61 -0.48
CA GLY A 468 6.39 -23.92 0.65
C GLY A 468 7.53 -22.99 0.24
N PHE A 469 8.17 -22.35 1.21
CA PHE A 469 9.31 -21.47 0.97
C PHE A 469 10.65 -22.18 1.18
N TYR A 470 11.65 -21.79 0.40
CA TYR A 470 13.02 -22.30 0.43
C TYR A 470 14.02 -21.14 0.40
N LEU A 471 15.21 -21.35 0.94
CA LEU A 471 16.35 -20.44 0.85
C LEU A 471 17.36 -20.97 -0.15
N ILE A 472 17.83 -20.11 -1.05
CA ILE A 472 18.85 -20.39 -2.06
C ILE A 472 20.12 -19.68 -1.62
N ASN A 473 21.11 -20.46 -1.18
CA ASN A 473 22.42 -19.95 -0.78
C ASN A 473 23.41 -20.14 -1.93
N ILE A 474 23.93 -19.05 -2.47
CA ILE A 474 24.99 -19.07 -3.48
C ILE A 474 26.29 -18.71 -2.79
N LYS A 475 27.25 -19.64 -2.80
CA LYS A 475 28.58 -19.46 -2.23
C LYS A 475 29.58 -19.31 -3.35
N SER A 476 30.37 -18.23 -3.37
CA SER A 476 31.46 -18.03 -4.32
C SER A 476 32.70 -17.50 -3.60
N GLY A 477 33.77 -18.29 -3.55
CA GLY A 477 34.93 -17.99 -2.72
C GLY A 477 34.55 -17.93 -1.23
N ASN A 478 34.77 -16.78 -0.60
CA ASN A 478 34.36 -16.52 0.80
C ASN A 478 32.96 -15.88 0.91
N ASN A 479 32.35 -15.51 -0.21
CA ASN A 479 31.08 -14.78 -0.21
C ASN A 479 29.91 -15.74 -0.25
N THR A 480 28.86 -15.42 0.49
CA THR A 480 27.58 -16.13 0.44
C THR A 480 26.46 -15.12 0.27
N VAL A 481 25.60 -15.33 -0.72
CA VAL A 481 24.37 -14.56 -0.90
C VAL A 481 23.19 -15.51 -0.78
N THR A 482 22.16 -15.09 -0.04
CA THR A 482 20.97 -15.88 0.23
C THR A 482 19.75 -15.20 -0.36
N SER A 483 18.90 -15.94 -1.08
CA SER A 483 17.61 -15.44 -1.60
C SER A 483 16.47 -16.41 -1.27
N ARG A 484 15.27 -15.88 -1.01
CA ARG A 484 14.08 -16.67 -0.69
C ARG A 484 13.26 -16.96 -1.94
N VAL A 485 12.79 -18.20 -2.08
CA VAL A 485 11.91 -18.63 -3.17
C VAL A 485 10.68 -19.37 -2.67
N THR A 486 9.60 -19.32 -3.45
CA THR A 486 8.30 -19.91 -3.12
C THR A 486 7.92 -20.95 -4.16
N VAL A 487 7.61 -22.16 -3.69
CA VAL A 487 7.05 -23.23 -4.51
C VAL A 487 5.55 -23.35 -4.24
N ASN A 488 4.73 -23.24 -5.29
CA ASN A 488 3.27 -23.31 -5.22
C ASN A 488 2.76 -24.37 -6.20
N LYS A 489 2.19 -25.46 -5.65
CA LYS A 489 1.69 -26.63 -6.38
C LYS A 489 0.17 -26.69 -6.41
#